data_AF-A0A6A6JQY3-F1
#
_entry.id   AF-A0A6A6JQY3-F1
#
_cell.length_a   1.000
_cell.length_b   1.000
_cell.length_c   1.000
_cell.angle_alpha   90.00
_cell.angle_beta   90.00
_cell.angle_gamma   90.00
#
_symmetry.space_group_name_H-M   'P 1'
#
loop_
_entity.id
_entity.type
_entity.pdbx_description
1 polymer ?
#
loop_
_entity_poly.entity_id
_entity_poly.type
_entity_poly.pdbx_seq_one_letter_code
_entity_poly.pdbx_strand_id
1 'polypeptide(L)'
;MASTLSTRLLSRAIAPVTRASLPLAYTARGYKHSTKTASKPIATLDTSLSPRLPPSSPTLFEAKKHKGLSFEAIGKELGRDEVAIAALFYGQAMASPEDIKKLSKLLDIPVEQLESELAGFPDRGRILDMPPKDPTIYRLYEIVQNYGYAYKAVLNEKFGDGIMSAISFSTKVEKETDEKGDWAKITLRGKWLPYSRF
;
A
#
# COMPACT_ATOMS: atom_id res chain seq x y z
N MET A 1 -58.79 37.16 10.44
CA MET A 1 -58.78 38.46 11.13
C MET A 1 -57.85 38.38 12.32
N ALA A 2 -57.14 39.47 12.59
CA ALA A 2 -55.91 39.56 13.37
C ALA A 2 -56.04 39.29 14.88
N SER A 3 -54.92 38.91 15.50
CA SER A 3 -54.65 39.13 16.93
C SER A 3 -53.16 39.46 17.08
N THR A 4 -52.91 40.63 17.66
CA THR A 4 -51.63 41.30 17.89
C THR A 4 -51.18 41.21 19.35
N LEU A 5 -49.93 41.65 19.60
CA LEU A 5 -49.27 42.05 20.86
C LEU A 5 -48.37 40.97 21.50
N SER A 6 -47.25 41.26 22.15
CA SER A 6 -46.36 42.42 22.28
C SER A 6 -45.23 42.06 23.26
N THR A 7 -43.98 42.36 22.90
CA THR A 7 -42.84 42.81 23.77
C THR A 7 -42.34 41.93 24.94
N ARG A 8 -41.03 41.62 24.93
CA ARG A 8 -40.02 42.16 25.88
C ARG A 8 -38.60 41.64 25.58
N LEU A 9 -37.69 42.58 25.32
CA LEU A 9 -36.23 42.38 25.37
C LEU A 9 -35.76 42.27 26.82
N LEU A 10 -34.79 41.38 27.08
CA LEU A 10 -33.92 41.43 28.25
C LEU A 10 -32.46 41.33 27.81
N SER A 11 -31.72 42.39 28.13
CA SER A 11 -30.26 42.50 28.04
C SER A 11 -29.61 41.80 29.23
N ARG A 12 -28.55 41.01 29.02
CA ARG A 12 -27.57 40.67 30.07
C ARG A 12 -26.14 40.53 29.54
N ALA A 13 -25.35 41.53 29.95
CA ALA A 13 -23.93 41.61 30.30
C ALA A 13 -22.95 40.48 29.89
N ILE A 14 -21.85 40.93 29.29
CA ILE A 14 -20.60 40.20 29.02
C ILE A 14 -19.74 40.22 30.29
N ALA A 15 -19.25 39.06 30.73
CA ALA A 15 -18.23 38.93 31.77
C ALA A 15 -16.94 38.34 31.18
N PRO A 16 -15.75 38.87 31.54
CA PRO A 16 -14.49 38.34 31.03
C PRO A 16 -14.08 37.08 31.81
N VAL A 17 -13.83 35.99 31.10
CA VAL A 17 -13.28 34.76 31.69
C VAL A 17 -11.75 34.83 31.61
N THR A 18 -11.12 34.95 32.77
CA THR A 18 -9.67 34.87 32.96
C THR A 18 -9.19 33.44 32.67
N ARG A 19 -8.18 33.31 31.80
CA ARG A 19 -7.61 32.02 31.38
C ARG A 19 -6.51 31.60 32.35
N ALA A 20 -6.80 30.65 33.22
CA ALA A 20 -5.78 29.98 34.04
C ALA A 20 -5.02 28.94 33.18
N SER A 21 -3.70 29.05 33.11
CA SER A 21 -2.82 28.10 32.43
C SER A 21 -2.49 26.91 33.34
N LEU A 22 -2.91 25.71 32.94
CA LEU A 22 -2.48 24.44 33.56
C LEU A 22 -1.21 23.92 32.86
N PRO A 23 -0.25 23.32 33.59
CA PRO A 23 0.95 22.76 32.98
C PRO A 23 0.64 21.41 32.29
N LEU A 24 1.14 21.24 31.07
CA LEU A 24 1.10 19.95 30.36
C LEU A 24 2.10 18.98 30.99
N ALA A 25 1.61 17.97 31.70
CA ALA A 25 2.39 16.79 32.05
C ALA A 25 2.50 15.87 30.82
N TYR A 26 3.70 15.74 30.27
CA TYR A 26 3.98 14.83 29.16
C TYR A 26 4.20 13.41 29.68
N THR A 27 3.16 12.59 29.72
CA THR A 27 3.32 11.16 29.97
C THR A 27 3.77 10.48 28.67
N ALA A 28 5.04 10.07 28.62
CA ALA A 28 5.58 9.22 27.56
C ALA A 28 4.89 7.85 27.61
N ARG A 29 3.88 7.65 26.76
CA ARG A 29 3.24 6.35 26.58
C ARG A 29 4.14 5.52 25.67
N GLY A 30 4.95 4.66 26.28
CA GLY A 30 5.77 3.67 25.57
C GLY A 30 4.88 2.84 24.65
N TYR A 31 5.06 3.01 23.35
CA TYR A 31 4.48 2.14 22.33
C TYR A 31 5.14 0.77 22.45
N LYS A 32 4.50 -0.14 23.19
CA LYS A 32 4.80 -1.57 23.09
C LYS A 32 4.25 -2.04 21.75
N HIS A 33 5.14 -2.25 20.77
CA HIS A 33 4.80 -3.03 19.59
C HIS A 33 4.42 -4.44 20.05
N SER A 34 3.13 -4.74 19.98
CA SER A 34 2.63 -6.11 20.12
C SER A 34 3.01 -6.86 18.85
N THR A 35 4.17 -7.50 18.85
CA THR A 35 4.57 -8.49 17.84
C THR A 35 3.70 -9.74 17.99
N LYS A 36 2.46 -9.68 17.49
CA LYS A 36 1.74 -10.90 17.12
C LYS A 36 2.51 -11.51 15.95
N THR A 37 3.36 -12.48 16.23
CA THR A 37 3.97 -13.35 15.24
C THR A 37 2.87 -13.95 14.36
N ALA A 38 3.03 -13.84 13.05
CA ALA A 38 2.13 -14.48 12.10
C ALA A 38 2.15 -16.00 12.35
N SER A 39 0.97 -16.64 12.41
CA SER A 39 0.88 -18.10 12.57
C SER A 39 1.34 -18.88 11.32
N LYS A 40 1.60 -18.18 10.20
CA LYS A 40 2.05 -18.72 8.93
C LYS A 40 3.50 -18.29 8.64
N PRO A 41 4.30 -19.11 7.93
CA PRO A 41 5.63 -18.71 7.48
C PRO A 41 5.59 -17.40 6.68
N ILE A 42 6.61 -16.57 6.84
CA ILE A 42 6.76 -15.34 6.06
C ILE A 42 7.37 -15.65 4.69
N ALA A 43 6.97 -14.90 3.66
CA ALA A 43 7.61 -14.98 2.35
C ALA A 43 9.08 -14.52 2.42
N THR A 44 9.98 -15.29 1.82
CA THR A 44 11.42 -15.01 1.66
C THR A 44 11.80 -15.03 0.19
N LEU A 45 12.99 -14.53 -0.15
CA LEU A 45 13.48 -14.56 -1.52
C LEU A 45 13.80 -15.99 -1.97
N ASP A 46 13.34 -16.36 -3.16
CA ASP A 46 13.89 -17.49 -3.91
C ASP A 46 15.23 -17.05 -4.51
N THR A 47 16.32 -17.68 -4.07
CA THR A 47 17.69 -17.34 -4.49
C THR A 47 17.90 -17.49 -6.00
N SER A 48 17.11 -18.32 -6.69
CA SER A 48 17.19 -18.48 -8.14
C SER A 48 16.79 -17.21 -8.92
N LEU A 49 16.04 -16.30 -8.28
CA LEU A 49 15.66 -15.01 -8.86
C LEU A 49 16.74 -13.94 -8.73
N SER A 50 17.72 -14.13 -7.84
CA SER A 50 18.73 -13.11 -7.52
C SER A 50 19.45 -12.51 -8.74
N PRO A 51 19.79 -13.26 -9.81
CA PRO A 51 20.44 -12.68 -10.99
C PRO A 51 19.58 -11.68 -11.78
N ARG A 52 18.26 -11.65 -11.52
CA ARG A 52 17.28 -10.80 -12.22
C ARG A 52 16.77 -9.64 -11.36
N LEU A 53 17.29 -9.52 -10.14
CA LEU A 53 16.84 -8.56 -9.14
C LEU A 53 17.93 -7.52 -8.86
N PRO A 54 17.56 -6.29 -8.43
CA PRO A 54 18.55 -5.31 -8.01
C PRO A 54 19.29 -5.77 -6.73
N PRO A 55 20.49 -5.22 -6.45
CA PRO A 55 21.26 -5.55 -5.25
C PRO A 55 20.49 -5.34 -3.94
N SER A 56 19.56 -4.39 -3.90
CA SER A 56 18.70 -4.14 -2.74
C SER A 56 17.77 -5.30 -2.40
N SER A 57 17.37 -6.13 -3.37
CA SER A 57 16.41 -7.22 -3.14
C SER A 57 16.94 -8.26 -2.14
N PRO A 58 18.10 -8.90 -2.35
CA PRO A 58 18.70 -9.78 -1.35
C PRO A 58 18.86 -9.13 0.03
N THR A 59 19.40 -7.90 0.08
CA THR A 59 19.61 -7.15 1.33
C THR A 59 18.32 -7.00 2.14
N LEU A 60 17.24 -6.54 1.49
CA LEU A 60 15.95 -6.34 2.12
C LEU A 60 15.32 -7.65 2.57
N PHE A 61 15.36 -8.70 1.73
CA PHE A 61 14.77 -10.00 2.06
C PHE A 61 15.48 -10.72 3.20
N GLU A 62 16.82 -10.68 3.26
CA GLU A 62 17.58 -11.27 4.37
C GLU A 62 17.30 -10.55 5.69
N ALA A 63 17.28 -9.22 5.69
CA ALA A 63 16.94 -8.46 6.90
C ALA A 63 15.49 -8.70 7.37
N LYS A 64 14.53 -8.77 6.42
CA LYS A 64 13.13 -9.13 6.70
C LYS A 64 13.02 -10.54 7.30
N LYS A 65 13.77 -11.50 6.76
CA LYS A 65 13.82 -12.88 7.24
C LYS A 65 14.40 -12.95 8.65
N HIS A 66 15.53 -12.28 8.91
CA HIS A 66 16.18 -12.22 10.22
C HIS A 66 15.24 -11.65 11.30
N LYS A 67 14.45 -10.63 10.97
CA LYS A 67 13.47 -10.04 11.90
C LYS A 67 12.12 -10.73 11.95
N GLY A 68 11.87 -11.74 11.10
CA GLY A 68 10.58 -12.44 11.06
C GLY A 68 9.40 -11.53 10.66
N LEU A 69 9.63 -10.50 9.85
CA LEU A 69 8.60 -9.53 9.47
C LEU A 69 7.76 -9.99 8.26
N SER A 70 6.45 -9.79 8.33
CA SER A 70 5.55 -9.91 7.18
C SER A 70 5.55 -8.62 6.33
N PHE A 71 5.08 -8.70 5.09
CA PHE A 71 4.89 -7.50 4.26
C PHE A 71 3.80 -6.59 4.83
N GLU A 72 2.75 -7.15 5.44
CA GLU A 72 1.73 -6.39 6.18
C GLU A 72 2.35 -5.51 7.28
N ALA A 73 3.27 -6.08 8.08
CA ALA A 73 3.93 -5.36 9.17
C ALA A 73 4.82 -4.22 8.65
N ILE A 74 5.58 -4.48 7.58
CA ILE A 74 6.43 -3.45 6.94
C ILE A 74 5.55 -2.36 6.31
N GLY A 75 4.47 -2.74 5.62
CA GLY A 75 3.52 -1.81 5.01
C GLY A 75 2.87 -0.87 6.02
N LYS A 76 2.50 -1.38 7.20
CA LYS A 76 1.97 -0.57 8.31
C LYS A 76 2.95 0.49 8.79
N GLU A 77 4.24 0.16 8.93
CA GLU A 77 5.27 1.13 9.36
C GLU A 77 5.53 2.18 8.27
N LEU A 78 5.58 1.76 7.01
CA LEU A 78 5.84 2.66 5.88
C LEU A 78 4.63 3.52 5.52
N GLY A 79 3.42 3.06 5.80
CA GLY A 79 2.16 3.69 5.36
C GLY A 79 1.82 3.33 3.91
N ARG A 80 2.19 2.12 3.47
CA ARG A 80 1.96 1.61 2.10
C ARG A 80 1.27 0.25 2.15
N ASP A 81 0.50 -0.07 1.12
CA ASP A 81 -0.11 -1.39 0.96
C ASP A 81 0.96 -2.50 0.88
N GLU A 82 0.65 -3.68 1.41
CA GLU A 82 1.60 -4.80 1.47
C GLU A 82 2.06 -5.29 0.10
N VAL A 83 1.21 -5.19 -0.93
CA VAL A 83 1.58 -5.54 -2.31
C VAL A 83 2.60 -4.54 -2.86
N ALA A 84 2.45 -3.26 -2.51
CA ALA A 84 3.41 -2.22 -2.91
C ALA A 84 4.78 -2.40 -2.22
N ILE A 85 4.79 -2.86 -0.97
CA ILE A 85 6.04 -3.21 -0.27
C ILE A 85 6.69 -4.45 -0.90
N ALA A 86 5.91 -5.51 -1.16
CA ALA A 86 6.43 -6.69 -1.83
C ALA A 86 7.02 -6.32 -3.21
N ALA A 87 6.34 -5.47 -3.98
CA ALA A 87 6.84 -4.96 -5.25
C ALA A 87 8.16 -4.19 -5.10
N LEU A 88 8.31 -3.34 -4.07
CA LEU A 88 9.57 -2.65 -3.76
C LEU A 88 10.70 -3.65 -3.49
N PHE A 89 10.44 -4.66 -2.67
CA PHE A 89 11.43 -5.71 -2.33
C PHE A 89 11.88 -6.51 -3.55
N TYR A 90 11.01 -6.66 -4.55
CA TYR A 90 11.34 -7.28 -5.83
C TYR A 90 11.87 -6.27 -6.88
N GLY A 91 12.18 -5.03 -6.51
CA GLY A 91 12.73 -4.02 -7.41
C GLY A 91 11.71 -3.44 -8.40
N GLN A 92 10.42 -3.62 -8.17
CA GLN A 92 9.34 -3.20 -9.06
C GLN A 92 8.67 -1.88 -8.63
N ALA A 93 9.07 -1.31 -7.50
CA ALA A 93 8.62 -0.02 -7.01
C ALA A 93 9.80 0.82 -6.50
N MET A 94 9.64 2.14 -6.61
CA MET A 94 10.64 3.09 -6.12
C MET A 94 10.39 3.36 -4.63
N ALA A 95 11.47 3.42 -3.86
CA ALA A 95 11.45 3.88 -2.47
C ALA A 95 11.55 5.42 -2.45
N SER A 96 10.72 6.09 -1.65
CA SER A 96 10.95 7.51 -1.35
C SER A 96 12.09 7.67 -0.32
N PRO A 97 12.62 8.88 -0.12
CA PRO A 97 13.57 9.14 0.97
C PRO A 97 13.03 8.77 2.36
N GLU A 98 11.72 8.94 2.58
CA GLU A 98 11.04 8.53 3.80
C GLU A 98 10.95 7.00 3.93
N ASP A 99 10.66 6.30 2.83
CA ASP A 99 10.67 4.83 2.81
C ASP A 99 12.05 4.30 3.19
N ILE A 100 13.12 4.86 2.62
CA ILE A 100 14.51 4.43 2.90
C ILE A 100 14.84 4.58 4.39
N LYS A 101 14.54 5.74 4.99
CA LYS A 101 14.77 6.00 6.42
C LYS A 101 13.99 5.04 7.31
N LYS A 102 12.72 4.79 6.98
CA LYS A 102 11.88 3.86 7.74
C LYS A 102 12.34 2.41 7.59
N LEU A 103 12.71 1.98 6.38
CA LEU A 103 13.23 0.64 6.11
C LEU A 103 14.56 0.42 6.83
N SER A 104 15.48 1.38 6.77
CA SER A 104 16.75 1.35 7.48
C SER A 104 16.54 1.09 8.97
N LYS A 105 15.68 1.90 9.61
CA LYS A 105 15.35 1.75 11.04
C LYS A 105 14.64 0.45 11.36
N LEU A 106 13.68 0.03 10.52
CA LEU A 106 12.87 -1.17 10.78
C LEU A 106 13.71 -2.44 10.61
N LEU A 107 14.57 -2.47 9.59
CA LEU A 107 15.34 -3.63 9.15
C LEU A 107 16.77 -3.68 9.72
N ASP A 108 17.18 -2.68 10.50
CA ASP A 108 18.54 -2.51 11.03
C ASP A 108 19.61 -2.53 9.93
N ILE A 109 19.33 -1.88 8.80
CA ILE A 109 20.27 -1.74 7.68
C ILE A 109 20.80 -0.30 7.70
N PRO A 110 22.11 -0.05 7.57
CA PRO A 110 22.66 1.30 7.45
C PRO A 110 21.93 2.11 6.37
N VAL A 111 21.55 3.35 6.67
CA VAL A 111 20.73 4.16 5.75
C VAL A 111 21.49 4.46 4.47
N GLU A 112 22.81 4.68 4.58
CA GLU A 112 23.70 4.97 3.46
C GLU A 112 23.79 3.79 2.49
N GLN A 113 23.73 2.55 3.01
CA GLN A 113 23.69 1.35 2.18
C GLN A 113 22.38 1.31 1.39
N LEU A 114 21.24 1.52 2.04
CA LEU A 114 19.94 1.53 1.36
C LEU A 114 19.83 2.68 0.36
N GLU A 115 20.35 3.86 0.68
CA GLU A 115 20.41 5.00 -0.25
C GLU A 115 21.20 4.64 -1.51
N SER A 116 22.34 3.95 -1.38
CA SER A 116 23.12 3.50 -2.53
C SER A 116 22.43 2.40 -3.33
N GLU A 117 21.84 1.39 -2.66
CA GLU A 117 21.25 0.22 -3.33
C GLU A 117 19.85 0.48 -3.93
N LEU A 118 19.14 1.49 -3.43
CA LEU A 118 17.82 1.92 -3.92
C LEU A 118 17.89 3.21 -4.77
N ALA A 119 19.09 3.69 -5.07
CA ALA A 119 19.30 4.86 -5.93
C ALA A 119 18.78 4.63 -7.36
N GLY A 120 18.39 5.71 -8.02
CA GLY A 120 17.94 5.70 -9.41
C GLY A 120 16.48 5.28 -9.59
N PHE A 121 16.15 4.79 -10.79
CA PHE A 121 14.78 4.42 -11.16
C PHE A 121 14.64 2.90 -11.33
N PRO A 122 13.53 2.29 -10.91
CA PRO A 122 13.34 0.85 -11.05
C PRO A 122 13.22 0.40 -12.51
N ASP A 123 14.00 -0.59 -12.90
CA ASP A 123 13.89 -1.31 -14.17
C ASP A 123 12.89 -2.47 -14.03
N ARG A 124 11.62 -2.15 -14.30
CA ARG A 124 10.48 -3.04 -14.03
C ARG A 124 10.31 -4.11 -15.10
N GLY A 125 9.80 -5.27 -14.70
CA GLY A 125 9.35 -6.33 -15.62
C GLY A 125 10.39 -7.40 -15.96
N ARG A 126 11.56 -7.42 -15.29
CA ARG A 126 12.64 -8.39 -15.57
C ARG A 126 12.58 -9.70 -14.79
N ILE A 127 11.68 -9.81 -13.81
CA ILE A 127 11.66 -10.94 -12.88
C ILE A 127 11.23 -12.22 -13.58
N LEU A 128 10.16 -12.15 -14.38
CA LEU A 128 9.47 -13.30 -14.93
C LEU A 128 9.72 -13.42 -16.44
N ASP A 129 10.05 -14.63 -16.89
CA ASP A 129 9.89 -14.98 -18.29
C ASP A 129 8.41 -15.15 -18.60
N MET A 130 7.98 -14.70 -19.78
CA MET A 130 6.62 -14.91 -20.26
C MET A 130 6.58 -16.11 -21.21
N PRO A 131 5.60 -17.03 -21.04
CA PRO A 131 4.56 -17.05 -20.00
C PRO A 131 5.11 -17.45 -18.60
N PRO A 132 4.46 -17.01 -17.50
CA PRO A 132 4.90 -17.37 -16.14
C PRO A 132 4.89 -18.88 -15.92
N LYS A 133 5.90 -19.40 -15.22
CA LYS A 133 5.99 -20.84 -14.89
C LYS A 133 5.41 -21.18 -13.52
N ASP A 134 5.47 -20.24 -12.58
CA ASP A 134 4.88 -20.44 -11.25
C ASP A 134 3.36 -20.53 -11.36
N PRO A 135 2.72 -21.58 -10.82
CA PRO A 135 1.28 -21.77 -10.93
C PRO A 135 0.45 -20.62 -10.33
N THR A 136 0.88 -20.03 -9.20
CA THR A 136 0.14 -18.95 -8.52
C THR A 136 0.07 -17.72 -9.41
N ILE A 137 1.19 -17.38 -10.05
CA ILE A 137 1.28 -16.24 -10.99
C ILE A 137 0.61 -16.59 -12.33
N TYR A 138 0.76 -17.82 -12.82
CA TYR A 138 0.17 -18.27 -14.08
C TYR A 138 -1.35 -18.14 -14.10
N ARG A 139 -2.05 -18.38 -12.97
CA ARG A 139 -3.51 -18.19 -12.92
C ARG A 139 -3.94 -16.74 -13.16
N LEU A 140 -3.13 -15.75 -12.77
CA LEU A 140 -3.42 -14.35 -13.09
C LEU A 140 -3.29 -14.09 -14.60
N TYR A 141 -2.27 -14.68 -15.23
CA TYR A 141 -2.10 -14.64 -16.68
C TYR A 141 -3.25 -15.35 -17.41
N GLU A 142 -3.70 -16.50 -16.92
CA GLU A 142 -4.83 -17.26 -17.47
C GLU A 142 -6.16 -16.47 -17.39
N ILE A 143 -6.38 -15.74 -16.30
CA ILE A 143 -7.53 -14.81 -16.17
C ILE A 143 -7.47 -13.74 -17.27
N VAL A 144 -6.29 -13.15 -17.52
CA VAL A 144 -6.13 -12.16 -18.59
C VAL A 144 -6.39 -12.78 -19.96
N GLN A 145 -5.89 -14.00 -20.20
CA GLN A 145 -6.10 -14.72 -21.45
C GLN A 145 -7.57 -15.02 -21.72
N ASN A 146 -8.32 -15.48 -20.71
CA ASN A 146 -9.72 -15.90 -20.87
C ASN A 146 -10.71 -14.73 -20.83
N TYR A 147 -10.47 -13.74 -19.96
CA TYR A 147 -11.40 -12.63 -19.72
C TYR A 147 -10.95 -11.30 -20.34
N GLY A 148 -9.78 -11.23 -20.99
CA GLY A 148 -9.23 -9.98 -21.52
C GLY A 148 -10.19 -9.24 -22.45
N TYR A 149 -10.79 -9.94 -23.41
CA TYR A 149 -11.80 -9.35 -24.30
C TYR A 149 -13.12 -9.03 -23.59
N ALA A 150 -13.52 -9.82 -22.60
CA ALA A 150 -14.71 -9.52 -21.79
C ALA A 150 -14.52 -8.23 -20.98
N TYR A 151 -13.37 -8.06 -20.32
CA TYR A 151 -13.01 -6.81 -19.64
C TYR A 151 -12.99 -5.63 -20.62
N LYS A 152 -12.33 -5.80 -21.77
CA LYS A 152 -12.27 -4.75 -22.80
C LYS A 152 -13.66 -4.30 -23.23
N ALA A 153 -14.58 -5.23 -23.52
CA ALA A 153 -15.94 -4.90 -23.94
C ALA A 153 -16.70 -4.12 -22.86
N VAL A 154 -16.73 -4.65 -21.62
CA VAL A 154 -17.46 -4.02 -20.51
C VAL A 154 -16.86 -2.66 -20.12
N LEU A 155 -15.54 -2.51 -20.17
CA LEU A 155 -14.88 -1.23 -19.93
C LEU A 155 -15.24 -0.22 -21.02
N ASN A 156 -15.26 -0.64 -22.29
CA ASN A 156 -15.64 0.22 -23.40
C ASN A 156 -17.11 0.69 -23.29
N GLU A 157 -18.03 -0.21 -22.91
CA GLU A 157 -19.44 0.15 -22.68
C GLU A 157 -19.62 1.13 -21.51
N LYS A 158 -18.81 1.01 -20.45
CA LYS A 158 -18.94 1.84 -19.25
C LYS A 158 -18.23 3.19 -19.34
N PHE A 159 -17.08 3.25 -20.03
CA PHE A 159 -16.17 4.38 -19.97
C PHE A 159 -15.79 4.96 -21.34
N GLY A 160 -16.24 4.36 -22.44
CA GLY A 160 -15.92 4.78 -23.80
C GLY A 160 -14.59 4.22 -24.31
N ASP A 161 -13.98 4.87 -25.30
CA ASP A 161 -12.71 4.42 -25.87
C ASP A 161 -11.51 4.90 -25.06
N GLY A 162 -10.71 3.97 -24.54
CA GLY A 162 -9.62 4.27 -23.61
C GLY A 162 -9.04 3.03 -22.93
N ILE A 163 -8.28 3.25 -21.86
CA ILE A 163 -7.64 2.19 -21.07
C ILE A 163 -7.74 2.44 -19.56
N MET A 164 -7.72 1.35 -18.78
CA MET A 164 -7.42 1.42 -17.35
C MET A 164 -5.90 1.53 -17.16
N SER A 165 -5.43 2.62 -16.56
CA SER A 165 -4.00 2.84 -16.33
C SER A 165 -3.40 1.81 -15.37
N ALA A 166 -2.21 1.29 -15.72
CA ALA A 166 -1.35 0.51 -14.82
C ALA A 166 -0.28 1.37 -14.11
N ILE A 167 -0.30 2.70 -14.31
CA ILE A 167 0.64 3.66 -13.70
C ILE A 167 -0.07 4.50 -12.62
N SER A 168 -1.17 5.16 -13.00
CA SER A 168 -2.09 5.77 -12.03
C SER A 168 -3.01 4.68 -11.49
N PHE A 169 -2.43 3.84 -10.65
CA PHE A 169 -2.95 2.52 -10.31
C PHE A 169 -2.68 2.16 -8.85
N SER A 170 -3.57 1.34 -8.30
CA SER A 170 -3.41 0.70 -6.99
C SER A 170 -3.98 -0.71 -7.04
N THR A 171 -3.38 -1.63 -6.28
CA THR A 171 -3.85 -3.00 -6.09
C THR A 171 -3.71 -3.40 -4.64
N LYS A 172 -4.54 -4.35 -4.20
CA LYS A 172 -4.49 -4.95 -2.86
C LYS A 172 -4.96 -6.39 -2.92
N VAL A 173 -4.54 -7.18 -1.94
CA VAL A 173 -4.99 -8.56 -1.73
C VAL A 173 -5.74 -8.63 -0.41
N GLU A 174 -6.93 -9.24 -0.44
CA GLU A 174 -7.76 -9.45 0.73
C GLU A 174 -8.15 -10.93 0.82
N LYS A 175 -8.25 -11.45 2.04
CA LYS A 175 -8.81 -12.77 2.30
C LYS A 175 -10.28 -12.62 2.69
N GLU A 176 -11.17 -13.28 1.98
CA GLU A 176 -12.58 -13.40 2.33
C GLU A 176 -12.87 -14.86 2.72
N THR A 177 -13.68 -15.08 3.76
CA THR A 177 -14.07 -16.44 4.19
C THR A 177 -15.58 -16.53 4.23
N ASP A 178 -16.14 -17.54 3.56
CA ASP A 178 -17.56 -17.87 3.59
C ASP A 178 -17.79 -19.34 3.94
N GLU A 179 -19.03 -19.82 3.83
CA GLU A 179 -19.40 -21.22 4.13
C GLU A 179 -18.69 -22.25 3.24
N LYS A 180 -18.20 -21.86 2.05
CA LYS A 180 -17.52 -22.74 1.09
C LYS A 180 -16.00 -22.72 1.26
N GLY A 181 -15.46 -21.78 2.02
CA GLY A 181 -14.05 -21.72 2.39
C GLY A 181 -13.43 -20.34 2.24
N ASP A 182 -12.13 -20.34 1.99
CA ASP A 182 -11.32 -19.14 1.88
C ASP A 182 -11.15 -18.71 0.41
N TRP A 183 -11.33 -17.42 0.16
CA TRP A 183 -11.21 -16.78 -1.14
C TRP A 183 -10.11 -15.72 -1.10
N ALA A 184 -9.33 -15.65 -2.18
CA ALA A 184 -8.39 -14.56 -2.41
C ALA A 184 -9.04 -13.51 -3.31
N LYS A 185 -9.22 -12.30 -2.80
CA LYS A 185 -9.77 -11.17 -3.54
C LYS A 185 -8.66 -10.21 -3.92
N ILE A 186 -8.46 -10.05 -5.23
CA ILE A 186 -7.52 -9.08 -5.79
C ILE A 186 -8.34 -7.92 -6.35
N THR A 187 -8.08 -6.72 -5.87
CA THR A 187 -8.71 -5.51 -6.40
C THR A 187 -7.75 -4.77 -7.32
N LEU A 188 -8.12 -4.59 -8.59
CA LEU A 188 -7.37 -3.75 -9.54
C LEU A 188 -8.10 -2.42 -9.70
N ARG A 189 -7.47 -1.32 -9.26
CA ARG A 189 -8.07 0.03 -9.33
C ARG A 189 -7.14 0.97 -10.09
N GLY A 190 -7.42 1.15 -11.39
CA GLY A 190 -6.70 2.09 -12.26
C GLY A 190 -7.56 3.28 -12.67
N LYS A 191 -6.92 4.43 -12.89
CA LYS A 191 -7.56 5.60 -13.49
C LYS A 191 -7.92 5.31 -14.95
N TRP A 192 -9.14 5.64 -15.38
CA TRP A 192 -9.53 5.57 -16.78
C TRP A 192 -8.90 6.71 -17.59
N LEU A 193 -8.33 6.38 -18.75
CA LEU A 193 -7.66 7.32 -19.65
C LEU A 193 -8.29 7.22 -21.05
N PRO A 194 -9.14 8.18 -21.46
CA PRO A 194 -9.70 8.19 -22.81
C PRO A 194 -8.65 8.56 -23.85
N TYR A 195 -8.78 8.05 -25.07
CA TYR A 195 -7.90 8.45 -26.18
C TYR A 195 -8.20 9.88 -26.64
N SER A 196 -7.14 10.66 -26.85
CA SER A 196 -7.25 11.98 -27.48
C SER A 196 -7.58 11.84 -28.95
N ARG A 197 -8.44 12.73 -29.46
CA ARG A 197 -8.60 12.94 -30.90
C ARG A 197 -7.66 14.07 -31.33
N PHE A 198 -6.68 13.75 -32.18
CA PHE A 198 -5.72 14.71 -32.73
C PHE A 198 -5.59 14.51 -34.25
#